data_AF-A0A3M1JCX6-F1
#
_entry.id   AF-A0A3M1JCX6-F1
#
_cell.length_a   1.000
_cell.length_b   1.000
_cell.length_c   1.000
_cell.angle_alpha   90.00
_cell.angle_beta   90.00
_cell.angle_gamma   90.00
#
_symmetry.space_group_name_H-M   'P 1'
#
loop_
_entity.id
_entity.type
_entity.pdbx_description
1 polymer ?
#
loop_
_entity_poly.entity_id
_entity_poly.type
_entity_poly.pdbx_seq_one_letter_code
_entity_poly.pdbx_strand_id
1 'polypeptide(L)'
;MTRKRRKQRGIDRRLLIFLSIAPVGCLFALLLGLAVTWILFPSRFVNAPVAELSQEFADEVVIMAAADFAQYSDLSRAEQILDQLNVPNKAQYVSLVAERMIRTNRGPVDDEIKNVVMLADALGVSTVSMVAYVSPPTATATPVPPTPTPTNTLVAPAAQEPVAAAAAVEEPSPTPTDQPTPTETPLPPTSTPVPATSTPAPPTDTPTPEPTPVPDVDFVIVKQRLLTKDENGGCVGNHNIFVDVIDANGNPIKGVQLGDIWNNPGPVTGHKGDDRPGHAEYDLYKNSGYHILVKSDPTAGREVTSEVTELLSTDDWKIGIPRLIEAGYCPDEGTCRVLWNSGEFGVGNNSLCWGHYSWEVVFQRTW
;
A
#
# COMPACT_ATOMS: atom_id res chain seq x y z
N MET A 1 -5.44 -12.89 95.60
CA MET A 1 -5.17 -13.55 94.30
C MET A 1 -6.45 -14.18 93.78
N THR A 2 -7.13 -13.55 92.82
CA THR A 2 -8.47 -13.95 92.36
C THR A 2 -8.39 -14.36 90.88
N ARG A 3 -8.38 -15.68 90.62
CA ARG A 3 -8.40 -16.25 89.26
C ARG A 3 -9.78 -16.06 88.63
N LYS A 4 -9.92 -15.12 87.68
CA LYS A 4 -11.08 -15.04 86.78
C LYS A 4 -11.04 -16.20 85.77
N ARG A 5 -12.03 -17.09 85.83
CA ARG A 5 -12.27 -18.14 84.81
C ARG A 5 -12.69 -17.47 83.49
N ARG A 6 -11.93 -17.73 82.43
CA ARG A 6 -12.20 -17.31 81.04
C ARG A 6 -13.31 -18.22 80.48
N LYS A 7 -14.48 -17.68 80.19
CA LYS A 7 -15.62 -18.39 79.58
C LYS A 7 -15.31 -18.58 78.09
N GLN A 8 -14.94 -19.79 77.67
CA GLN A 8 -14.82 -20.14 76.25
C GLN A 8 -16.19 -20.02 75.58
N ARG A 9 -16.31 -19.11 74.59
CA ARG A 9 -17.47 -19.04 73.70
C ARG A 9 -17.34 -20.17 72.69
N GLY A 10 -18.17 -21.21 72.83
CA GLY A 10 -18.30 -22.26 71.82
C GLY A 10 -18.87 -21.67 70.53
N ILE A 11 -18.23 -21.99 69.41
CA ILE A 11 -18.70 -21.60 68.07
C ILE A 11 -20.05 -22.29 67.82
N ASP A 12 -21.04 -21.50 67.40
CA ASP A 12 -22.42 -21.95 67.25
C ASP A 12 -22.51 -23.06 66.18
N ARG A 13 -23.02 -24.23 66.56
CA ARG A 13 -23.08 -25.42 65.69
C ARG A 13 -23.83 -25.15 64.38
N ARG A 14 -24.79 -24.23 64.39
CA ARG A 14 -25.54 -23.79 63.21
C ARG A 14 -24.67 -23.00 62.24
N LEU A 15 -23.77 -22.14 62.74
CA LEU A 15 -22.84 -21.36 61.92
C LEU A 15 -21.82 -22.27 61.22
N LEU A 16 -21.35 -23.33 61.88
CA LEU A 16 -20.47 -24.34 61.29
C LEU A 16 -21.15 -25.18 60.19
N ILE A 17 -22.45 -25.44 60.32
CA ILE A 17 -23.23 -26.17 59.31
C ILE A 17 -23.48 -25.27 58.07
N PHE A 18 -23.76 -23.98 58.26
CA PHE A 18 -23.89 -23.05 57.12
C PHE A 18 -22.57 -22.80 56.39
N LEU A 19 -21.45 -22.73 57.13
CA LEU A 19 -20.11 -22.60 56.55
C LEU A 19 -19.66 -23.83 55.75
N SER A 20 -20.21 -25.02 56.04
CA SER A 20 -19.88 -26.24 55.29
C SER A 20 -20.80 -26.51 54.09
N ILE A 21 -22.07 -26.14 54.15
CA ILE A 21 -23.03 -26.38 53.06
C ILE A 21 -22.85 -25.41 51.89
N ALA A 22 -22.56 -24.13 52.18
CA ALA A 22 -22.37 -23.10 51.15
C ALA A 22 -21.26 -23.42 50.13
N PRO A 23 -20.02 -23.81 50.53
CA PRO A 23 -18.96 -24.13 49.57
C PRO A 23 -19.27 -25.41 48.78
N VAL A 24 -19.94 -26.39 49.38
CA VAL A 24 -20.35 -27.62 48.68
C VAL A 24 -21.39 -27.32 47.60
N GLY A 25 -22.35 -26.43 47.89
CA GLY A 25 -23.32 -25.96 46.90
C GLY A 25 -22.67 -25.22 45.73
N CYS A 26 -21.72 -24.31 46.00
CA CYS A 26 -20.98 -23.60 44.96
C CYS A 26 -20.15 -24.55 44.07
N LEU A 27 -19.47 -25.52 44.68
CA LEU A 27 -18.72 -26.55 43.94
C LEU A 27 -19.64 -27.35 43.03
N PHE A 28 -20.81 -27.75 43.53
CA PHE A 28 -21.78 -28.49 42.73
C PHE A 28 -22.30 -27.65 41.55
N ALA A 29 -22.61 -26.37 41.77
CA ALA A 29 -23.06 -25.48 40.70
C ALA A 29 -21.99 -25.24 39.63
N LEU A 30 -20.71 -25.09 40.01
CA LEU A 30 -19.60 -24.95 39.08
C LEU A 30 -19.39 -26.23 38.25
N LEU A 31 -19.42 -27.40 38.90
CA LEU A 31 -19.29 -28.68 38.21
C LEU A 31 -20.45 -28.92 37.24
N LEU A 32 -21.68 -28.60 37.66
CA LEU A 32 -22.86 -28.71 36.81
C LEU A 32 -22.79 -27.73 35.63
N GLY A 33 -22.40 -26.47 35.87
CA GLY A 33 -22.21 -25.48 34.82
C GLY A 33 -21.17 -25.92 33.78
N LEU A 34 -20.03 -26.43 34.25
CA LEU A 34 -18.97 -26.97 33.40
C LEU A 34 -19.46 -28.17 32.57
N ALA A 35 -20.17 -29.11 33.21
CA ALA A 35 -20.73 -30.28 32.53
C ALA A 35 -21.76 -29.87 31.47
N VAL A 36 -22.65 -28.92 31.79
CA VAL A 36 -23.65 -28.39 30.85
C VAL A 36 -22.96 -27.71 29.67
N THR A 37 -21.93 -26.90 29.90
CA THR A 37 -21.16 -26.30 28.81
C THR A 37 -20.49 -27.35 27.93
N TRP A 38 -19.92 -28.42 28.50
CA TRP A 38 -19.26 -29.47 27.73
C TRP A 38 -20.22 -30.33 26.90
N ILE A 39 -21.43 -30.57 27.40
CA ILE A 39 -22.43 -31.44 26.76
C ILE A 39 -23.26 -30.67 25.73
N LEU A 40 -23.72 -29.45 26.04
CA LEU A 40 -24.57 -28.65 25.14
C LEU A 40 -23.76 -27.87 24.10
N PHE A 41 -22.52 -27.48 24.41
CA PHE A 41 -21.62 -26.76 23.52
C PHE A 41 -20.31 -27.52 23.34
N PRO A 42 -20.31 -28.71 22.69
CA PRO A 42 -19.07 -29.39 22.38
C PRO A 42 -18.18 -28.46 21.55
N SER A 43 -16.99 -28.14 22.07
CA SER A 43 -15.99 -27.36 21.34
C SER A 43 -15.60 -28.16 20.09
N ARG A 44 -16.21 -27.81 18.96
CA ARG A 44 -15.79 -28.33 17.68
C ARG A 44 -14.51 -27.59 17.34
N PHE A 45 -13.37 -28.26 17.48
CA PHE A 45 -12.16 -27.82 16.80
C PHE A 45 -12.45 -27.98 15.31
N VAL A 46 -12.89 -26.90 14.68
CA VAL A 46 -12.87 -26.83 13.23
C VAL A 46 -11.40 -26.71 12.90
N ASN A 47 -10.81 -27.77 12.35
CA ASN A 47 -9.51 -27.65 11.70
C ASN A 47 -9.73 -26.69 10.53
N ALA A 48 -9.44 -25.41 10.74
CA ALA A 48 -9.32 -24.46 9.66
C ALA A 48 -8.24 -25.05 8.73
N PRO A 49 -8.52 -25.28 7.44
CA PRO A 49 -7.48 -25.72 6.51
C PRO A 49 -6.34 -24.70 6.55
N VAL A 50 -5.09 -25.16 6.49
CA VAL A 50 -3.86 -24.34 6.63
C VAL A 50 -3.81 -23.15 5.64
N ALA A 51 -4.66 -23.13 4.61
CA ALA A 51 -4.90 -21.98 3.75
C ALA A 51 -5.52 -20.74 4.46
N GLU A 52 -6.07 -20.90 5.67
CA GLU A 52 -6.61 -19.80 6.49
C GLU A 52 -5.64 -19.33 7.61
N LEU A 53 -4.48 -19.96 7.77
CA LEU A 53 -3.44 -19.45 8.68
C LEU A 53 -2.73 -18.25 8.05
N SER A 54 -2.36 -17.27 8.88
CA SER A 54 -1.62 -16.08 8.44
C SER A 54 -0.34 -16.49 7.70
N GLN A 55 -0.01 -15.74 6.64
CA GLN A 55 1.20 -15.95 5.82
C GLN A 55 2.48 -16.10 6.68
N GLU A 56 2.50 -15.48 7.86
CA GLU A 56 3.60 -15.53 8.83
C GLU A 56 3.87 -16.94 9.37
N PHE A 57 2.82 -17.74 9.65
CA PHE A 57 3.01 -19.11 10.13
C PHE A 57 3.50 -20.05 9.02
N ALA A 58 3.03 -19.85 7.79
CA ALA A 58 3.48 -20.64 6.65
C ALA A 58 4.96 -20.36 6.31
N ASP A 59 5.41 -19.12 6.47
CA ASP A 59 6.82 -18.76 6.33
C ASP A 59 7.69 -19.40 7.43
N GLU A 60 7.21 -19.44 8.67
CA GLU A 60 7.93 -20.05 9.81
C GLU A 60 8.13 -21.57 9.62
N VAL A 61 7.16 -22.28 9.05
CA VAL A 61 7.29 -23.70 8.70
C VAL A 61 8.37 -23.92 7.62
N VAL A 62 8.49 -23.02 6.64
CA VAL A 62 9.54 -23.09 5.61
C VAL A 62 10.92 -22.87 6.24
N ILE A 63 11.05 -21.89 7.13
CA ILE A 63 12.29 -21.62 7.87
C ILE A 63 12.71 -22.85 8.69
N MET A 64 11.75 -23.48 9.39
CA MET A 64 11.99 -24.69 10.17
C MET A 64 12.44 -25.88 9.29
N ALA A 65 11.78 -26.10 8.16
CA ALA A 65 12.15 -27.15 7.20
C ALA A 65 13.55 -26.91 6.62
N ALA A 66 13.89 -25.65 6.34
CA ALA A 66 15.20 -25.26 5.83
C ALA A 66 16.31 -25.48 6.87
N ALA A 67 16.07 -25.17 8.14
CA ALA A 67 17.01 -25.44 9.22
C ALA A 67 17.26 -26.95 9.40
N ASP A 68 16.21 -27.79 9.35
CA ASP A 68 16.36 -29.26 9.44
C ASP A 68 17.14 -29.81 8.23
N PHE A 69 16.85 -29.30 7.03
CA PHE A 69 17.60 -29.65 5.81
C PHE A 69 19.08 -29.26 5.92
N ALA A 70 19.37 -28.05 6.37
CA ALA A 70 20.76 -27.59 6.52
C ALA A 70 21.55 -28.43 7.54
N GLN A 71 20.88 -28.91 8.61
CA GLN A 71 21.52 -29.71 9.65
C GLN A 71 21.78 -31.16 9.21
N TYR A 72 20.83 -31.78 8.50
CA TYR A 72 20.87 -33.23 8.21
C TYR A 72 21.07 -33.58 6.74
N SER A 73 20.99 -32.59 5.83
CA SER A 73 21.06 -32.74 4.37
C SER A 73 20.07 -33.79 3.81
N ASP A 74 18.96 -34.02 4.51
CA ASP A 74 17.93 -34.99 4.14
C ASP A 74 16.70 -34.25 3.61
N LEU A 75 16.55 -34.24 2.29
CA LEU A 75 15.43 -33.57 1.62
C LEU A 75 14.08 -34.21 1.98
N SER A 76 14.05 -35.52 2.23
CA SER A 76 12.78 -36.22 2.51
C SER A 76 12.17 -35.77 3.84
N ARG A 77 13.02 -35.46 4.82
CA ARG A 77 12.58 -34.92 6.12
C ARG A 77 12.06 -33.50 5.99
N ALA A 78 12.74 -32.66 5.21
CA ALA A 78 12.28 -31.30 4.93
C ALA A 78 10.93 -31.30 4.18
N GLU A 79 10.75 -32.20 3.21
CA GLU A 79 9.48 -32.35 2.50
C GLU A 79 8.32 -32.76 3.42
N GLN A 80 8.57 -33.64 4.39
CA GLN A 80 7.57 -34.03 5.41
C GLN A 80 7.14 -32.86 6.29
N ILE A 81 8.06 -31.93 6.59
CA ILE A 81 7.73 -30.70 7.33
C ILE A 81 6.89 -29.78 6.43
N LEU A 82 7.28 -29.62 5.15
CA LEU A 82 6.56 -28.80 4.18
C LEU A 82 5.17 -29.34 3.79
N ASP A 83 4.91 -30.64 3.95
CA ASP A 83 3.58 -31.23 3.74
C ASP A 83 2.51 -30.62 4.65
N GLN A 84 2.91 -30.07 5.80
CA GLN A 84 2.00 -29.39 6.72
C GLN A 84 1.41 -28.11 6.14
N LEU A 85 2.07 -27.49 5.13
CA LEU A 85 1.62 -26.27 4.49
C LEU A 85 0.39 -26.46 3.59
N ASN A 86 0.15 -27.69 3.11
CA ASN A 86 -0.93 -28.03 2.18
C ASN A 86 -1.02 -27.06 0.97
N VAL A 87 0.12 -26.59 0.46
CA VAL A 87 0.19 -25.69 -0.70
C VAL A 87 0.25 -26.48 -2.01
N PRO A 88 -0.34 -25.97 -3.11
CA PRO A 88 -0.33 -26.66 -4.40
C PRO A 88 1.08 -26.94 -4.97
N ASN A 89 2.05 -26.08 -4.65
CA ASN A 89 3.43 -26.25 -5.08
C ASN A 89 4.40 -25.79 -3.97
N LYS A 90 4.92 -26.77 -3.22
CA LYS A 90 5.83 -26.55 -2.09
C LYS A 90 7.15 -25.91 -2.52
N ALA A 91 7.75 -26.39 -3.62
CA ALA A 91 9.00 -25.85 -4.13
C ALA A 91 8.86 -24.35 -4.47
N GLN A 92 7.84 -23.98 -5.23
CA GLN A 92 7.59 -22.58 -5.59
C GLN A 92 7.27 -21.71 -4.35
N TYR A 93 6.60 -22.27 -3.35
CA TYR A 93 6.35 -21.57 -2.09
C TYR A 93 7.66 -21.31 -1.31
N VAL A 94 8.52 -22.32 -1.17
CA VAL A 94 9.85 -22.17 -0.54
C VAL A 94 10.69 -21.13 -1.29
N SER A 95 10.64 -21.14 -2.62
CA SER A 95 11.31 -20.14 -3.45
C SER A 95 10.79 -18.72 -3.17
N LEU A 96 9.48 -18.55 -3.01
CA LEU A 96 8.88 -17.25 -2.69
C LEU A 96 9.29 -16.75 -1.30
N VAL A 97 9.41 -17.65 -0.32
CA VAL A 97 9.87 -17.32 1.03
C VAL A 97 11.35 -16.94 1.02
N ALA A 98 12.22 -17.69 0.34
CA ALA A 98 13.62 -17.33 0.15
C ALA A 98 13.78 -15.93 -0.46
N GLU A 99 13.06 -15.64 -1.55
CA GLU A 99 13.06 -14.31 -2.20
C GLU A 99 12.62 -13.19 -1.26
N ARG A 100 11.56 -13.44 -0.49
CA ARG A 100 11.05 -12.49 0.50
C ARG A 100 12.11 -12.21 1.57
N MET A 101 12.70 -13.25 2.14
CA MET A 101 13.71 -13.12 3.20
C MET A 101 14.97 -12.40 2.70
N ILE A 102 15.46 -12.74 1.51
CA ILE A 102 16.58 -12.05 0.85
C ILE A 102 16.27 -10.55 0.71
N ARG A 103 15.07 -10.21 0.24
CA ARG A 103 14.64 -8.82 0.03
C ARG A 103 14.49 -8.04 1.33
N THR A 104 14.04 -8.68 2.41
CA THR A 104 13.86 -8.04 3.71
C THR A 104 15.15 -7.97 4.53
N ASN A 105 16.17 -8.74 4.16
CA ASN A 105 17.45 -8.73 4.85
C ASN A 105 18.18 -7.40 4.62
N ARG A 106 18.33 -6.62 5.70
CA ARG A 106 19.09 -5.36 5.70
C ARG A 106 20.52 -5.51 6.23
N GLY A 107 20.92 -6.74 6.58
CA GLY A 107 22.22 -7.08 7.16
C GLY A 107 23.17 -7.82 6.20
N PRO A 108 24.34 -8.29 6.70
CA PRO A 108 25.18 -9.22 5.96
C PRO A 108 24.44 -10.53 5.64
N VAL A 109 25.07 -11.42 4.88
CA VAL A 109 24.46 -12.70 4.51
C VAL A 109 24.11 -13.50 5.76
N ASP A 110 22.83 -13.78 5.94
CA ASP A 110 22.22 -14.42 7.09
C ASP A 110 22.10 -15.94 6.87
N ASP A 111 22.42 -16.74 7.89
CA ASP A 111 22.46 -18.19 7.77
C ASP A 111 21.07 -18.82 7.64
N GLU A 112 20.04 -18.22 8.21
CA GLU A 112 18.65 -18.67 8.06
C GLU A 112 18.22 -18.54 6.59
N ILE A 113 18.55 -17.41 5.98
CA ILE A 113 18.24 -17.14 4.57
C ILE A 113 19.03 -18.08 3.66
N LYS A 114 20.31 -18.33 3.94
CA LYS A 114 21.11 -19.33 3.22
C LYS A 114 20.46 -20.71 3.30
N ASN A 115 19.99 -21.12 4.48
CA ASN A 115 19.37 -22.42 4.66
C ASN A 115 18.10 -22.56 3.81
N VAL A 116 17.27 -21.51 3.74
CA VAL A 116 16.06 -21.51 2.91
C VAL A 116 16.41 -21.51 1.42
N VAL A 117 17.45 -20.77 1.01
CA VAL A 117 17.97 -20.80 -0.37
C VAL A 117 18.49 -22.19 -0.74
N MET A 118 19.23 -22.85 0.16
CA MET A 118 19.74 -24.19 -0.05
C MET A 118 18.61 -25.22 -0.17
N LEU A 119 17.55 -25.09 0.64
CA LEU A 119 16.36 -25.94 0.52
C LEU A 119 15.63 -25.70 -0.82
N ALA A 120 15.50 -24.44 -1.25
CA ALA A 120 14.91 -24.11 -2.55
C ALA A 120 15.69 -24.77 -3.71
N ASP A 121 17.01 -24.63 -3.69
CA ASP A 121 17.91 -25.24 -4.68
C ASP A 121 17.79 -26.78 -4.69
N ALA A 122 17.74 -27.41 -3.51
CA ALA A 122 17.54 -28.85 -3.37
C ALA A 122 16.17 -29.33 -3.87
N LEU A 123 15.13 -28.48 -3.80
CA LEU A 123 13.81 -28.72 -4.37
C LEU A 123 13.77 -28.46 -5.90
N GLY A 124 14.90 -28.10 -6.50
CA GLY A 124 15.04 -27.86 -7.95
C GLY A 124 14.54 -26.49 -8.40
N VAL A 125 14.41 -25.53 -7.48
CA VAL A 125 13.95 -24.17 -7.76
C VAL A 125 14.97 -23.15 -7.25
N SER A 126 15.56 -22.41 -8.17
CA SER A 126 16.57 -21.41 -7.84
C SER A 126 16.37 -20.18 -8.71
N THR A 127 16.61 -19.01 -8.14
CA THR A 127 16.45 -17.72 -8.81
C THR A 127 17.76 -16.93 -8.82
N VAL A 128 17.81 -15.88 -9.64
CA VAL A 128 19.02 -15.06 -9.77
C VAL A 128 19.41 -14.38 -8.45
N SER A 129 18.42 -13.94 -7.66
CA SER A 129 18.66 -13.31 -6.35
C SER A 129 19.20 -14.31 -5.33
N MET A 130 18.73 -15.56 -5.33
CA MET A 130 19.23 -16.62 -4.47
C MET A 130 20.68 -16.94 -4.77
N VAL A 131 21.01 -17.13 -6.06
CA VAL A 131 22.40 -17.35 -6.52
C VAL A 131 23.29 -16.18 -6.15
N ALA A 132 22.81 -14.95 -6.32
CA ALA A 132 23.56 -13.75 -5.94
C ALA A 132 23.76 -13.63 -4.42
N TYR A 133 22.77 -14.04 -3.62
CA TYR A 133 22.81 -13.94 -2.16
C TYR A 133 23.80 -14.90 -1.51
N VAL A 134 23.96 -16.10 -2.07
CA VAL A 134 24.94 -17.10 -1.59
C VAL A 134 26.33 -16.94 -2.22
N SER A 135 26.48 -16.01 -3.17
CA SER A 135 27.77 -15.71 -3.79
C SER A 135 28.56 -14.69 -2.96
N PRO A 136 29.83 -14.97 -2.60
CA PRO A 136 30.64 -13.98 -1.88
C PRO A 136 30.92 -12.76 -2.77
N PRO A 137 30.84 -11.52 -2.24
CA PRO A 137 31.18 -10.33 -3.01
C PRO A 137 32.67 -10.39 -3.37
N THR A 138 32.96 -10.50 -4.65
CA THR A 138 34.33 -10.30 -5.16
C THR A 138 34.68 -8.83 -4.97
N ALA A 139 35.75 -8.54 -4.22
CA ALA A 139 36.17 -7.18 -3.93
C ALA A 139 36.41 -6.37 -5.22
N THR A 140 35.65 -5.29 -5.39
CA THR A 140 35.79 -4.33 -6.50
C THR A 140 37.16 -3.67 -6.43
N ALA A 141 37.98 -3.85 -7.48
CA ALA A 141 39.23 -3.12 -7.64
C ALA A 141 38.97 -1.61 -7.86
N THR A 142 39.76 -0.78 -7.19
CA THR A 142 39.77 0.69 -7.22
C THR A 142 39.79 1.26 -8.66
N PRO A 143 38.98 2.27 -9.00
CA PRO A 143 38.95 2.84 -10.34
C PRO A 143 40.20 3.70 -10.61
N VAL A 144 40.87 3.41 -11.73
CA VAL A 144 41.96 4.22 -12.31
C VAL A 144 41.33 5.36 -13.14
N PRO A 145 41.88 6.60 -13.11
CA PRO A 145 41.31 7.74 -13.83
C PRO A 145 41.36 7.59 -15.36
N PRO A 146 40.41 8.16 -16.12
CA PRO A 146 40.28 7.94 -17.55
C PRO A 146 41.38 8.66 -18.35
N THR A 147 42.02 7.91 -19.25
CA THR A 147 42.87 8.44 -20.33
C THR A 147 41.97 8.87 -21.50
N PRO A 148 42.15 10.04 -22.13
CA PRO A 148 41.34 10.45 -23.27
C PRO A 148 41.66 9.58 -24.50
N THR A 149 40.65 8.89 -25.03
CA THR A 149 40.71 8.09 -26.28
C THR A 149 39.95 8.83 -27.38
N PRO A 150 40.45 8.83 -28.64
CA PRO A 150 40.00 9.75 -29.69
C PRO A 150 38.56 9.51 -30.19
N THR A 151 37.95 10.60 -30.60
CA THR A 151 36.65 10.72 -31.29
C THR A 151 36.61 9.86 -32.55
N ASN A 152 35.69 8.89 -32.60
CA ASN A 152 35.29 8.22 -33.82
C ASN A 152 34.23 9.08 -34.54
N THR A 153 34.63 9.67 -35.67
CA THR A 153 33.73 10.30 -36.65
C THR A 153 32.97 9.21 -37.40
N LEU A 154 31.63 9.22 -37.33
CA LEU A 154 30.78 8.34 -38.12
C LEU A 154 30.76 8.78 -39.60
N VAL A 155 31.21 7.89 -40.49
CA VAL A 155 31.00 7.98 -41.93
C VAL A 155 29.73 7.20 -42.29
N ALA A 156 28.79 7.86 -42.96
CA ALA A 156 27.55 7.27 -43.45
C ALA A 156 27.80 6.25 -44.58
N PRO A 157 27.11 5.10 -44.64
CA PRO A 157 27.10 4.25 -45.82
C PRO A 157 26.12 4.76 -46.88
N ALA A 158 26.57 4.73 -48.13
CA ALA A 158 25.82 5.09 -49.32
C ALA A 158 24.70 4.08 -49.65
N ALA A 159 23.71 4.60 -50.37
CA ALA A 159 22.53 3.91 -50.87
C ALA A 159 22.83 2.69 -51.76
N GLN A 160 21.99 1.66 -51.64
CA GLN A 160 21.74 0.68 -52.70
C GLN A 160 20.22 0.54 -52.91
N GLU A 161 19.81 0.67 -54.17
CA GLU A 161 18.48 0.40 -54.71
C GLU A 161 18.06 -1.08 -54.51
N PRO A 162 16.75 -1.37 -54.40
CA PRO A 162 16.23 -2.68 -54.75
C PRO A 162 15.41 -2.64 -56.05
N VAL A 163 15.75 -3.59 -56.94
CA VAL A 163 15.07 -3.92 -58.20
C VAL A 163 13.80 -4.74 -57.92
N ALA A 164 12.76 -4.47 -58.69
CA ALA A 164 11.43 -5.07 -58.63
C ALA A 164 11.35 -6.55 -59.05
N ALA A 165 10.39 -7.29 -58.48
CA ALA A 165 9.68 -8.38 -59.17
C ALA A 165 8.32 -8.65 -58.49
N ALA A 166 7.28 -8.69 -59.33
CA ALA A 166 5.86 -8.71 -58.99
C ALA A 166 5.27 -10.12 -58.81
N ALA A 167 4.17 -10.23 -58.05
CA ALA A 167 3.03 -11.11 -58.36
C ALA A 167 1.79 -10.67 -57.56
N ALA A 168 0.70 -10.47 -58.28
CA ALA A 168 -0.60 -9.96 -57.83
C ALA A 168 -1.56 -11.05 -57.34
N VAL A 169 -2.50 -10.70 -56.46
CA VAL A 169 -3.88 -11.26 -56.39
C VAL A 169 -4.84 -10.17 -55.90
N GLU A 170 -5.99 -10.06 -56.57
CA GLU A 170 -7.01 -8.99 -56.52
C GLU A 170 -8.10 -9.13 -55.43
N GLU A 171 -8.59 -7.96 -54.96
CA GLU A 171 -10.00 -7.55 -54.64
C GLU A 171 -10.85 -8.15 -53.48
N PRO A 172 -11.92 -7.44 -53.00
CA PRO A 172 -12.17 -6.00 -52.92
C PRO A 172 -12.66 -5.46 -51.54
N SER A 173 -12.56 -4.12 -51.42
CA SER A 173 -13.31 -3.08 -50.67
C SER A 173 -14.51 -3.45 -49.77
N PRO A 174 -14.75 -2.70 -48.67
CA PRO A 174 -15.57 -1.49 -48.82
C PRO A 174 -15.07 -0.21 -48.09
N THR A 175 -15.44 0.90 -48.72
CA THR A 175 -15.37 2.33 -48.37
C THR A 175 -15.98 2.70 -46.99
N PRO A 176 -15.43 3.73 -46.32
CA PRO A 176 -16.25 4.93 -46.02
C PRO A 176 -15.46 6.23 -46.32
N THR A 177 -15.87 7.01 -47.31
CA THR A 177 -16.63 8.27 -47.18
C THR A 177 -15.87 9.37 -46.42
N ASP A 178 -15.13 10.16 -47.20
CA ASP A 178 -14.58 11.46 -46.84
C ASP A 178 -15.71 12.44 -46.46
N GLN A 179 -15.57 13.07 -45.30
CA GLN A 179 -16.27 14.30 -44.94
C GLN A 179 -15.24 15.44 -44.94
N PRO A 180 -15.38 16.47 -45.78
CA PRO A 180 -14.47 17.61 -45.76
C PRO A 180 -14.83 18.56 -44.60
N THR A 181 -13.89 18.75 -43.68
CA THR A 181 -13.90 19.87 -42.71
C THR A 181 -13.17 21.06 -43.35
N PRO A 182 -13.71 22.29 -43.24
CA PRO A 182 -13.33 23.41 -44.08
C PRO A 182 -11.89 23.91 -43.86
N THR A 183 -11.24 24.17 -44.99
CA THR A 183 -9.99 24.90 -45.16
C THR A 183 -10.11 26.33 -44.63
N GLU A 184 -9.35 26.67 -43.58
CA GLU A 184 -9.07 28.07 -43.27
C GLU A 184 -8.16 28.66 -44.35
N THR A 185 -8.69 29.68 -45.03
CA THR A 185 -7.95 30.49 -46.01
C THR A 185 -7.14 31.54 -45.25
N PRO A 186 -5.80 31.58 -45.35
CA PRO A 186 -5.03 32.66 -44.76
C PRO A 186 -5.17 33.92 -45.65
N LEU A 187 -5.72 35.00 -45.08
CA LEU A 187 -5.70 36.33 -45.70
C LEU A 187 -4.26 36.91 -45.63
N PRO A 188 -3.80 37.62 -46.66
CA PRO A 188 -2.46 38.21 -46.69
C PRO A 188 -2.33 39.39 -45.71
N PRO A 189 -1.17 39.62 -45.08
CA PRO A 189 -0.96 40.82 -44.28
C PRO A 189 -0.83 42.03 -45.19
N THR A 190 -1.83 42.92 -45.16
CA THR A 190 -1.72 44.25 -45.76
C THR A 190 -1.12 45.19 -44.72
N SER A 191 0.18 45.49 -44.85
CA SER A 191 0.86 46.52 -44.09
C SER A 191 0.49 47.90 -44.64
N THR A 192 -0.53 48.53 -44.06
CA THR A 192 -0.80 49.97 -44.24
C THR A 192 -0.60 50.69 -42.91
N PRO A 193 0.37 51.62 -42.79
CA PRO A 193 0.53 52.42 -41.58
C PRO A 193 -0.58 53.48 -41.51
N VAL A 194 -1.43 53.37 -40.48
CA VAL A 194 -2.39 54.43 -40.11
C VAL A 194 -1.69 55.39 -39.13
N PRO A 195 -1.76 56.71 -39.32
CA PRO A 195 -1.12 57.68 -38.43
C PRO A 195 -1.74 57.66 -37.04
N ALA A 196 -0.88 57.69 -36.01
CA ALA A 196 -1.28 57.72 -34.61
C ALA A 196 -2.18 58.94 -34.32
N THR A 197 -3.44 58.68 -34.02
CA THR A 197 -4.36 59.67 -33.45
C THR A 197 -4.47 59.39 -31.96
N SER A 198 -4.05 60.36 -31.14
CA SER A 198 -4.06 60.28 -29.68
C SER A 198 -5.48 60.50 -29.12
N THR A 199 -6.36 59.52 -29.30
CA THR A 199 -7.68 59.50 -28.68
C THR A 199 -7.75 58.30 -27.73
N PRO A 200 -7.99 58.49 -26.42
CA PRO A 200 -8.16 57.40 -25.48
C PRO A 200 -9.36 56.53 -25.87
N ALA A 201 -9.15 55.22 -25.97
CA ALA A 201 -10.24 54.26 -26.09
C ALA A 201 -11.10 54.28 -24.81
N PRO A 202 -12.43 54.14 -24.91
CA PRO A 202 -13.29 53.96 -23.74
C PRO A 202 -12.86 52.69 -22.98
N PRO A 203 -13.02 52.64 -21.64
CA PRO A 203 -12.65 51.46 -20.87
C PRO A 203 -13.45 50.26 -21.37
N THR A 204 -12.75 49.20 -21.75
CA THR A 204 -13.33 47.87 -21.96
C THR A 204 -14.01 47.44 -20.67
N ASP A 205 -15.30 47.10 -20.74
CA ASP A 205 -16.02 46.52 -19.61
C ASP A 205 -15.29 45.26 -19.14
N THR A 206 -14.64 45.37 -17.97
CA THR A 206 -14.07 44.23 -17.26
C THR A 206 -15.21 43.25 -16.97
N PRO A 207 -15.12 41.96 -17.38
CA PRO A 207 -16.14 40.99 -17.01
C PRO A 207 -16.28 40.98 -15.50
N THR A 208 -17.52 41.16 -15.03
CA THR A 208 -17.85 40.98 -13.61
C THR A 208 -17.45 39.55 -13.23
N PRO A 209 -16.67 39.33 -12.15
CA PRO A 209 -16.33 37.98 -11.74
C PRO A 209 -17.62 37.18 -11.53
N GLU A 210 -17.75 36.07 -12.25
CA GLU A 210 -18.81 35.10 -12.04
C GLU A 210 -18.77 34.66 -10.56
N PRO A 211 -19.91 34.63 -9.85
CA PRO A 211 -19.91 34.21 -8.46
C PRO A 211 -19.33 32.80 -8.36
N THR A 212 -18.28 32.64 -7.55
CA THR A 212 -17.71 31.34 -7.25
C THR A 212 -18.83 30.42 -6.74
N PRO A 213 -19.04 29.24 -7.34
CA PRO A 213 -20.08 28.32 -6.88
C PRO A 213 -19.87 28.05 -5.39
N VAL A 214 -20.91 28.32 -4.58
CA VAL A 214 -20.91 27.92 -3.17
C VAL A 214 -20.89 26.39 -3.15
N PRO A 215 -19.91 25.74 -2.51
CA PRO A 215 -19.88 24.30 -2.47
C PRO A 215 -21.13 23.76 -1.77
N ASP A 216 -21.74 22.72 -2.33
CA ASP A 216 -22.96 22.09 -1.80
C ASP A 216 -22.70 21.25 -0.53
N VAL A 217 -21.46 21.25 -0.05
CA VAL A 217 -20.99 20.45 1.08
C VAL A 217 -20.24 21.26 2.12
N ASP A 218 -20.21 20.77 3.36
CA ASP A 218 -19.56 21.47 4.48
C ASP A 218 -18.04 21.39 4.43
N PHE A 219 -17.48 20.31 3.89
CA PHE A 219 -16.05 20.10 3.73
C PHE A 219 -15.70 19.80 2.28
N VAL A 220 -14.83 20.62 1.71
CA VAL A 220 -14.27 20.46 0.36
C VAL A 220 -12.80 20.06 0.42
N ILE A 221 -12.34 19.34 -0.59
CA ILE A 221 -10.95 18.95 -0.76
C ILE A 221 -10.22 20.07 -1.50
N VAL A 222 -9.38 20.80 -0.77
CA VAL A 222 -8.58 21.90 -1.34
C VAL A 222 -7.18 21.47 -1.75
N LYS A 223 -6.77 20.28 -1.31
CA LYS A 223 -5.51 19.64 -1.71
C LYS A 223 -5.67 18.13 -1.66
N GLN A 224 -5.26 17.46 -2.73
CA GLN A 224 -5.08 16.02 -2.76
C GLN A 224 -3.93 15.71 -3.72
N ARG A 225 -2.86 15.09 -3.21
CA ARG A 225 -1.71 14.71 -4.05
C ARG A 225 -0.97 13.50 -3.51
N LEU A 226 -0.29 12.82 -4.42
CA LEU A 226 0.74 11.86 -4.09
C LEU A 226 1.99 12.65 -3.61
N LEU A 227 2.60 12.24 -2.51
CA LEU A 227 3.88 12.81 -2.08
C LEU A 227 4.93 12.50 -3.15
N THR A 228 5.85 13.45 -3.37
CA THR A 228 7.00 13.16 -4.22
C THR A 228 7.85 12.05 -3.60
N LYS A 229 8.60 11.34 -4.45
CA LYS A 229 9.52 10.29 -4.00
C LYS A 229 10.45 10.77 -2.89
N ASP A 230 10.96 11.99 -2.98
CA ASP A 230 11.87 12.56 -1.99
C ASP A 230 11.14 12.91 -0.67
N GLU A 231 9.97 13.54 -0.74
CA GLU A 231 9.14 13.83 0.44
C GLU A 231 8.74 12.55 1.18
N ASN A 232 8.54 11.45 0.45
CA ASN A 232 8.19 10.17 1.04
C ASN A 232 9.37 9.46 1.73
N GLY A 233 10.61 9.89 1.50
CA GLY A 233 11.82 9.20 1.96
C GLY A 233 12.31 8.11 0.99
N GLY A 234 12.00 8.24 -0.30
CA GLY A 234 12.36 7.30 -1.36
C GLY A 234 11.46 6.05 -1.42
N CYS A 235 11.96 5.00 -2.07
CA CYS A 235 11.26 3.71 -2.17
C CYS A 235 11.38 2.81 -0.91
N VAL A 236 11.95 3.34 0.16
CA VAL A 236 11.99 2.72 1.50
C VAL A 236 11.18 3.54 2.50
N GLY A 237 10.44 4.53 1.98
CA GLY A 237 9.73 5.58 2.68
C GLY A 237 8.44 5.13 3.34
N ASN A 238 7.61 6.11 3.70
CA ASN A 238 6.34 5.93 4.40
C ASN A 238 5.23 5.33 3.51
N HIS A 239 4.19 4.80 4.17
CA HIS A 239 2.97 4.22 3.57
C HIS A 239 1.74 4.88 4.19
N ASN A 240 1.66 6.20 4.15
CA ASN A 240 0.68 6.91 4.98
C ASN A 240 -0.19 7.85 4.16
N ILE A 241 -1.43 8.04 4.62
CA ILE A 241 -2.24 9.17 4.17
C ILE A 241 -2.21 10.21 5.27
N PHE A 242 -1.62 11.35 4.97
CA PHE A 242 -1.59 12.53 5.81
C PHE A 242 -2.81 13.38 5.48
N VAL A 243 -3.71 13.54 6.45
CA VAL A 243 -4.94 14.31 6.29
C VAL A 243 -4.91 15.49 7.26
N ASP A 244 -5.07 16.69 6.73
CA ASP A 244 -5.32 17.89 7.54
C ASP A 244 -6.75 18.38 7.33
N VAL A 245 -7.39 18.78 8.42
CA VAL A 245 -8.71 19.41 8.39
C VAL A 245 -8.61 20.82 8.94
N ILE A 246 -9.04 21.80 8.14
CA ILE A 246 -8.97 23.23 8.44
C ILE A 246 -10.36 23.89 8.34
N ASP A 247 -10.55 24.98 9.07
CA ASP A 247 -11.73 25.84 8.98
C ASP A 247 -11.69 26.74 7.73
N ALA A 248 -12.75 27.52 7.51
CA ALA A 248 -12.82 28.46 6.39
C ALA A 248 -11.70 29.53 6.41
N ASN A 249 -11.08 29.78 7.56
CA ASN A 249 -9.98 30.73 7.74
C ASN A 249 -8.59 30.07 7.65
N GLY A 250 -8.53 28.75 7.45
CA GLY A 250 -7.29 27.97 7.40
C GLY A 250 -6.75 27.51 8.76
N ASN A 251 -7.50 27.66 9.86
CA ASN A 251 -7.08 27.16 11.16
C ASN A 251 -7.37 25.65 11.29
N PRO A 252 -6.48 24.87 11.92
CA PRO A 252 -6.69 23.44 12.09
C PRO A 252 -7.85 23.12 13.04
N ILE A 253 -8.70 22.15 12.67
CA ILE A 253 -9.84 21.70 13.48
C ILE A 253 -9.52 20.36 14.15
N LYS A 254 -9.50 20.35 15.49
CA LYS A 254 -9.28 19.14 16.30
C LYS A 254 -10.57 18.39 16.56
N GLY A 255 -10.48 17.05 16.58
CA GLY A 255 -11.60 16.18 16.96
C GLY A 255 -12.53 15.81 15.80
N VAL A 256 -12.19 16.17 14.56
CA VAL A 256 -12.94 15.78 13.37
C VAL A 256 -12.74 14.29 13.13
N GLN A 257 -13.83 13.55 13.01
CA GLN A 257 -13.82 12.12 12.71
C GLN A 257 -13.78 11.91 11.21
N LEU A 258 -12.72 11.28 10.72
CA LEU A 258 -12.65 10.84 9.33
C LEU A 258 -13.28 9.45 9.18
N GLY A 259 -13.60 9.07 7.95
CA GLY A 259 -14.07 7.72 7.63
C GLY A 259 -13.99 7.43 6.14
N ASP A 260 -14.46 6.24 5.79
CA ASP A 260 -14.53 5.80 4.40
C ASP A 260 -15.97 5.73 3.86
N ILE A 261 -16.10 5.47 2.56
CA ILE A 261 -17.38 5.35 1.86
C ILE A 261 -18.21 4.12 2.28
N TRP A 262 -17.61 3.17 3.01
CA TRP A 262 -18.30 2.00 3.58
C TRP A 262 -18.75 2.24 5.01
N ASN A 263 -18.67 3.49 5.47
CA ASN A 263 -19.06 3.92 6.80
C ASN A 263 -18.16 3.37 7.93
N ASN A 264 -16.97 2.85 7.62
CA ASN A 264 -16.01 2.49 8.64
C ASN A 264 -15.42 3.76 9.26
N PRO A 265 -15.24 3.80 10.60
CA PRO A 265 -14.59 4.93 11.24
C PRO A 265 -13.08 4.92 10.95
N GLY A 266 -12.54 6.09 10.63
CA GLY A 266 -11.10 6.34 10.50
C GLY A 266 -10.48 6.95 11.77
N PRO A 267 -9.24 7.48 11.68
CA PRO A 267 -8.64 8.29 12.71
C PRO A 267 -9.38 9.62 12.90
N VAL A 268 -9.15 10.22 14.08
CA VAL A 268 -9.66 11.53 14.47
C VAL A 268 -8.54 12.55 14.39
N THR A 269 -8.82 13.78 13.95
CA THR A 269 -7.80 14.83 13.91
C THR A 269 -7.26 15.16 15.30
N GLY A 270 -5.94 15.33 15.40
CA GLY A 270 -5.22 15.53 16.66
C GLY A 270 -4.96 14.25 17.46
N HIS A 271 -5.25 13.06 16.92
CA HIS A 271 -4.96 11.79 17.61
C HIS A 271 -3.46 11.51 17.84
N LYS A 272 -2.56 12.23 17.16
CA LYS A 272 -1.10 12.12 17.32
C LYS A 272 -0.50 13.11 18.32
N GLY A 273 -1.31 14.00 18.90
CA GLY A 273 -0.84 15.03 19.82
C GLY A 273 -1.47 16.40 19.57
N ASP A 274 -1.16 17.35 20.45
CA ASP A 274 -1.66 18.73 20.39
C ASP A 274 -0.82 19.64 19.48
N ASP A 275 0.35 19.18 19.03
CA ASP A 275 1.24 19.88 18.12
C ASP A 275 0.68 19.99 16.70
N ARG A 276 -0.17 19.03 16.29
CA ARG A 276 -0.88 19.02 15.01
C ARG A 276 -2.38 18.76 15.21
N PRO A 277 -3.14 19.74 15.72
CA PRO A 277 -4.53 19.54 16.14
C PRO A 277 -5.47 19.16 14.99
N GLY A 278 -5.20 19.63 13.77
CA GLY A 278 -6.00 19.34 12.58
C GLY A 278 -5.59 18.07 11.84
N HIS A 279 -4.57 17.36 12.33
CA HIS A 279 -3.90 16.33 11.57
C HIS A 279 -4.35 14.92 11.95
N ALA A 280 -4.53 14.07 10.95
CA ALA A 280 -4.79 12.65 11.08
C ALA A 280 -3.93 11.85 10.09
N GLU A 281 -3.65 10.60 10.42
CA GLU A 281 -2.77 9.72 9.65
C GLU A 281 -3.46 8.36 9.50
N TYR A 282 -3.60 7.89 8.26
CA TYR A 282 -3.93 6.50 7.99
C TYR A 282 -2.63 5.72 7.73
N ASP A 283 -2.60 4.48 8.20
CA ASP A 283 -1.63 3.49 7.74
C ASP A 283 -2.19 2.77 6.52
N LEU A 284 -1.46 2.79 5.41
CA LEU A 284 -1.81 2.05 4.20
C LEU A 284 -1.22 0.64 4.18
N TYR A 285 -0.41 0.26 5.17
CA TYR A 285 0.22 -1.05 5.21
C TYR A 285 -0.84 -2.17 5.16
N LYS A 286 -0.71 -3.08 4.18
CA LYS A 286 -1.65 -4.17 3.85
C LYS A 286 -3.03 -3.72 3.35
N ASN A 287 -3.23 -2.43 3.06
CA ASN A 287 -4.43 -1.93 2.42
C ASN A 287 -4.16 -1.45 0.98
N SER A 288 -5.06 -1.84 0.07
CA SER A 288 -5.08 -1.42 -1.33
C SER A 288 -5.49 0.05 -1.54
N GLY A 289 -5.90 0.76 -0.50
CA GLY A 289 -6.17 2.20 -0.53
C GLY A 289 -7.50 2.61 0.11
N TYR A 290 -7.71 3.92 0.20
CA TYR A 290 -8.91 4.50 0.82
C TYR A 290 -9.57 5.57 -0.05
N HIS A 291 -10.90 5.64 0.04
CA HIS A 291 -11.67 6.84 -0.24
C HIS A 291 -12.02 7.46 1.11
N ILE A 292 -11.55 8.68 1.38
CA ILE A 292 -11.69 9.34 2.68
C ILE A 292 -12.70 10.47 2.58
N LEU A 293 -13.47 10.67 3.64
CA LEU A 293 -14.33 11.84 3.83
C LEU A 293 -14.36 12.27 5.31
N VAL A 294 -14.84 13.49 5.55
CA VAL A 294 -15.18 13.96 6.90
C VAL A 294 -16.54 13.39 7.29
N LYS A 295 -16.56 12.54 8.32
CA LYS A 295 -17.77 11.86 8.80
C LYS A 295 -18.51 12.66 9.86
N SER A 296 -17.80 13.34 10.75
CA SER A 296 -18.42 14.25 11.72
C SER A 296 -17.45 15.30 12.23
N ASP A 297 -17.99 16.47 12.54
CA ASP A 297 -17.28 17.56 13.19
C ASP A 297 -17.99 17.93 14.51
N PRO A 298 -17.37 17.69 15.68
CA PRO A 298 -17.99 17.95 16.98
C PRO A 298 -18.27 19.44 17.23
N THR A 299 -17.61 20.34 16.49
CA THR A 299 -17.80 21.79 16.63
C THR A 299 -19.00 22.30 15.83
N ALA A 300 -19.52 21.52 14.88
CA ALA A 300 -20.60 21.92 14.00
C ALA A 300 -21.97 21.93 14.68
N GLY A 301 -22.17 21.11 15.72
CA GLY A 301 -23.46 20.96 16.41
C GLY A 301 -24.57 20.33 15.56
N ARG A 302 -24.26 19.84 14.35
CA ARG A 302 -25.15 19.13 13.43
C ARG A 302 -24.37 18.10 12.62
N GLU A 303 -25.07 17.23 11.91
CA GLU A 303 -24.46 16.39 10.88
C GLU A 303 -23.84 17.27 9.78
N VAL A 304 -22.73 16.81 9.22
CA VAL A 304 -21.96 17.52 8.20
C VAL A 304 -21.85 16.68 6.93
N THR A 305 -21.70 17.34 5.80
CA THR A 305 -21.43 16.72 4.49
C THR A 305 -20.00 16.98 4.05
N SER A 306 -19.45 16.10 3.22
CA SER A 306 -18.06 16.17 2.79
C SER A 306 -17.93 15.68 1.36
N GLU A 307 -17.01 16.28 0.61
CA GLU A 307 -16.44 15.63 -0.56
C GLU A 307 -15.74 14.33 -0.16
N VAL A 308 -15.57 13.44 -1.14
CA VAL A 308 -14.88 12.17 -1.00
C VAL A 308 -13.61 12.24 -1.85
N THR A 309 -12.48 11.82 -1.30
CA THR A 309 -11.23 11.76 -2.07
C THR A 309 -11.38 10.79 -3.23
N GLU A 310 -10.57 11.02 -4.28
CA GLU A 310 -10.28 9.91 -5.17
C GLU A 310 -9.53 8.79 -4.40
N LEU A 311 -9.30 7.65 -5.07
CA LEU A 311 -8.65 6.52 -4.42
C LEU A 311 -7.19 6.86 -4.07
N LEU A 312 -6.88 6.79 -2.77
CA LEU A 312 -5.54 6.98 -2.22
C LEU A 312 -4.90 5.61 -2.01
N SER A 313 -4.17 5.14 -3.03
CA SER A 313 -3.73 3.76 -3.17
C SER A 313 -2.23 3.56 -2.90
N THR A 314 -1.86 2.35 -2.50
CA THR A 314 -0.48 1.84 -2.55
C THR A 314 -0.19 1.02 -3.80
N ASP A 315 -1.22 0.60 -4.52
CA ASP A 315 -1.10 -0.21 -5.73
C ASP A 315 -0.77 0.67 -6.94
N ASP A 316 0.41 0.50 -7.54
CA ASP A 316 0.91 1.30 -8.68
C ASP A 316 -0.14 1.48 -9.80
N TRP A 317 -0.83 0.40 -10.18
CA TRP A 317 -1.82 0.39 -11.26
C TRP A 317 -3.07 1.22 -10.95
N LYS A 318 -3.39 1.42 -9.66
CA LYS A 318 -4.51 2.26 -9.23
C LYS A 318 -4.12 3.73 -9.06
N ILE A 319 -2.84 4.02 -8.84
CA ILE A 319 -2.30 5.38 -8.79
C ILE A 319 -2.24 5.99 -10.20
N GLY A 320 -1.81 5.18 -11.17
CA GLY A 320 -1.69 5.57 -12.57
C GLY A 320 -0.35 6.23 -12.90
N ILE A 321 0.15 5.94 -14.09
CA ILE A 321 1.47 6.39 -14.58
C ILE A 321 1.65 7.91 -14.53
N PRO A 322 0.68 8.77 -14.95
CA PRO A 322 0.88 10.21 -14.95
C PRO A 322 1.25 10.76 -13.57
N ARG A 323 0.56 10.30 -12.51
CA ARG A 323 0.85 10.72 -11.13
C ARG A 323 2.19 10.20 -10.64
N LEU A 324 2.56 8.97 -11.00
CA LEU A 324 3.86 8.39 -10.65
C LEU A 324 5.01 9.17 -11.29
N ILE A 325 4.85 9.65 -12.52
CA ILE A 325 5.84 10.51 -13.19
C ILE A 325 5.88 11.89 -12.52
N GLU A 326 4.72 12.51 -12.31
CA GLU A 326 4.61 13.83 -11.67
C GLU A 326 5.27 13.86 -10.28
N ALA A 327 5.09 12.79 -9.51
CA ALA A 327 5.67 12.62 -8.18
C ALA A 327 7.15 12.14 -8.20
N GLY A 328 7.74 11.92 -9.37
CA GLY A 328 9.16 11.57 -9.53
C GLY A 328 9.51 10.13 -9.20
N TYR A 329 8.53 9.23 -9.20
CA TYR A 329 8.76 7.79 -8.98
C TYR A 329 9.37 7.12 -10.20
N CYS A 330 9.05 7.60 -11.40
CA CYS A 330 9.63 7.20 -12.67
C CYS A 330 9.90 8.44 -13.54
N PRO A 331 10.95 8.42 -14.38
CA PRO A 331 11.32 9.60 -15.19
C PRO A 331 10.40 9.82 -16.40
N ASP A 332 9.81 8.75 -16.95
CA ASP A 332 8.98 8.78 -18.14
C ASP A 332 8.05 7.55 -18.17
N GLU A 333 7.05 7.57 -19.05
CA GLU A 333 6.04 6.52 -19.17
C GLU A 333 6.62 5.17 -19.57
N GLY A 334 7.59 5.12 -20.48
CA GLY A 334 8.21 3.87 -20.91
C GLY A 334 8.93 3.19 -19.75
N THR A 335 9.72 3.95 -19.01
CA THR A 335 10.38 3.48 -17.79
C THR A 335 9.36 3.07 -16.73
N CYS A 336 8.30 3.86 -16.55
CA CYS A 336 7.25 3.53 -15.57
C CYS A 336 6.56 2.21 -15.90
N ARG A 337 6.21 1.96 -17.16
CA ARG A 337 5.53 0.73 -17.61
C ARG A 337 6.35 -0.52 -17.39
N VAL A 338 7.68 -0.42 -17.46
CA VAL A 338 8.59 -1.54 -17.18
C VAL A 338 8.67 -1.79 -15.68
N LEU A 339 8.75 -0.75 -14.87
CA LEU A 339 9.03 -0.88 -13.44
C LEU A 339 7.78 -1.08 -12.58
N TRP A 340 6.64 -0.50 -12.97
CA TRP A 340 5.43 -0.54 -12.16
C TRP A 340 4.82 -1.94 -12.08
N ASN A 341 4.01 -2.16 -11.05
CA ASN A 341 3.07 -3.25 -11.03
C ASN A 341 1.82 -2.88 -11.84
N SER A 342 1.57 -3.58 -12.93
CA SER A 342 0.38 -3.35 -13.75
C SER A 342 -0.90 -3.96 -13.18
N GLY A 343 -0.80 -4.82 -12.15
CA GLY A 343 -1.89 -5.69 -11.70
C GLY A 343 -2.17 -6.88 -12.62
N GLU A 344 -1.50 -6.96 -13.78
CA GLU A 344 -1.61 -8.04 -14.75
C GLU A 344 -0.35 -8.92 -14.72
N PHE A 345 -0.57 -10.24 -14.71
CA PHE A 345 0.53 -11.20 -14.68
C PHE A 345 1.40 -11.07 -15.94
N GLY A 346 2.72 -10.94 -15.76
CA GLY A 346 3.68 -10.85 -16.86
C GLY A 346 3.79 -9.47 -17.51
N VAL A 347 3.11 -8.44 -16.98
CA VAL A 347 3.19 -7.06 -17.47
C VAL A 347 3.80 -6.17 -16.39
N GLY A 348 4.98 -5.62 -16.69
CA GLY A 348 5.79 -4.87 -15.73
C GLY A 348 6.53 -5.76 -14.72
N ASN A 349 7.51 -5.18 -14.04
CA ASN A 349 8.43 -5.91 -13.17
C ASN A 349 8.09 -5.80 -11.67
N ASN A 350 7.03 -5.06 -11.32
CA ASN A 350 6.63 -4.82 -9.92
C ASN A 350 7.84 -4.42 -9.05
N SER A 351 8.58 -3.40 -9.50
CA SER A 351 9.85 -2.97 -8.94
C SER A 351 9.96 -1.46 -8.75
N LEU A 352 8.87 -0.69 -8.90
CA LEU A 352 8.92 0.76 -8.83
C LEU A 352 9.25 1.24 -7.40
N CYS A 353 8.33 1.06 -6.45
CA CYS A 353 8.62 1.25 -5.03
C CYS A 353 7.80 0.30 -4.13
N TRP A 354 7.27 -0.82 -4.64
CA TRP A 354 6.58 -1.86 -3.86
C TRP A 354 5.50 -1.35 -2.88
N GLY A 355 4.72 -0.36 -3.30
CA GLY A 355 3.67 0.23 -2.47
C GLY A 355 4.12 1.28 -1.46
N HIS A 356 5.40 1.69 -1.50
CA HIS A 356 5.90 2.80 -0.69
C HIS A 356 5.45 4.17 -1.23
N TYR A 357 4.15 4.44 -1.06
CA TYR A 357 3.50 5.69 -1.45
C TYR A 357 2.79 6.30 -0.26
N SER A 358 2.90 7.61 -0.16
CA SER A 358 2.12 8.39 0.80
C SER A 358 1.34 9.47 0.08
N TRP A 359 0.23 9.86 0.69
CA TRP A 359 -0.68 10.87 0.15
C TRP A 359 -0.84 12.02 1.12
N GLU A 360 -1.10 13.21 0.58
CA GLU A 360 -1.46 14.40 1.35
C GLU A 360 -2.84 14.85 0.91
N VAL A 361 -3.74 15.06 1.88
CA VAL A 361 -5.10 15.53 1.67
C VAL A 361 -5.41 16.65 2.65
N VAL A 362 -6.05 17.71 2.17
CA VAL A 362 -6.56 18.79 3.01
C VAL A 362 -8.05 18.99 2.76
N PHE A 363 -8.84 18.79 3.81
CA PHE A 363 -10.25 19.15 3.84
C PHE A 363 -10.40 20.55 4.45
N GLN A 364 -11.11 21.44 3.77
CA GLN A 364 -11.44 22.77 4.25
C GLN A 364 -12.94 22.92 4.47
N ARG A 365 -13.31 23.43 5.64
CA ARG A 365 -14.69 23.81 5.94
C ARG A 365 -15.11 25.01 5.10
N THR A 366 -16.37 25.03 4.67
CA THR A 366 -16.90 26.07 3.77
C THR A 366 -17.56 27.27 4.48
N TRP A 367 -17.62 27.28 5.82
CA TRP A 367 -18.33 28.28 6.62
C TRP A 367 -17.61 28.69 7.91
#